data_AF-A0A0B1S1U4-F1
#
_entry.id   AF-A0A0B1S1U4-F1
#
_cell.length_a   1.000
_cell.length_b   1.000
_cell.length_c   1.000
_cell.angle_alpha   90.00
_cell.angle_beta   90.00
_cell.angle_gamma   90.00
#
_symmetry.space_group_name_H-M   'P 1'
#
loop_
_entity.id
_entity.type
_entity.pdbx_description
1 polymer ?
#
loop_
_entity_poly.entity_id
_entity_poly.type
_entity_poly.pdbx_seq_one_letter_code
_entity_poly.pdbx_strand_id
1 'polypeptide(L)'
;MFPLKAKAQDILSKGKFKAIIISGGPNSVYEEGAPQIDEEIFNCGLPVLGICYGFQMLNKCHGGSVTKEQVREDGQCTIRLDTSSELFNGLSENEQVLLTHGDSVTEATVAPGFKVIASSGGHVAGIACSEKRLYGVQFHPEVDLTTNGRKIFNNFLFRIAGCSGGYTLTSREQMCIDEIQKTVGDKKVLVLVSGGVDSTVCAALLNRALGRQRVTAIHIDNGFMRKDESDRVVKSLKAIDLPVHREYAGLTFMVGTLSGKSESEPLDRTADPEKKRQIIGNTFIRVKDRVMEELKLKKEDYFLAQGTLRPDLIESASELASGHADIIKTHHNDTALVRALRASGRVIEPLKDFHKDEVRELGRSLGLPDDIVDRQPFPGPGLAIRIICAQVSFIPPD
;
A
#
# COMPACT_ATOMS: atom_id res chain seq x y z
N MET A 1 10.23 -4.84 2.65
CA MET A 1 9.73 -6.22 2.54
C MET A 1 10.57 -6.93 1.50
N PHE A 2 10.98 -8.16 1.79
CA PHE A 2 11.74 -8.99 0.87
C PHE A 2 11.01 -10.32 0.68
N PRO A 3 11.11 -10.98 -0.49
CA PRO A 3 10.64 -12.34 -0.64
C PRO A 3 11.31 -13.27 0.37
N LEU A 4 10.59 -14.26 0.91
CA LEU A 4 11.16 -15.18 1.92
C LEU A 4 12.39 -15.94 1.42
N LYS A 5 12.45 -16.23 0.12
CA LYS A 5 13.57 -16.88 -0.56
C LYS A 5 14.82 -16.01 -0.74
N ALA A 6 14.77 -14.74 -0.33
CA ALA A 6 15.91 -13.84 -0.48
C ALA A 6 17.07 -14.29 0.41
N LYS A 7 18.30 -14.22 -0.13
CA LYS A 7 19.50 -14.58 0.62
C LYS A 7 19.84 -13.52 1.67
N ALA A 8 20.39 -13.95 2.81
CA ALA A 8 20.78 -13.05 3.89
C ALA A 8 21.74 -11.97 3.39
N GLN A 9 22.73 -12.35 2.57
CA GLN A 9 23.68 -11.41 1.97
C GLN A 9 23.01 -10.36 1.07
N ASP A 10 22.01 -10.76 0.29
CA ASP A 10 21.25 -9.84 -0.58
C ASP A 10 20.40 -8.85 0.23
N ILE A 11 19.87 -9.31 1.37
CA ILE A 11 19.15 -8.43 2.29
C ILE A 11 20.14 -7.45 2.91
N LEU A 12 21.21 -7.93 3.54
CA LEU A 12 22.16 -7.11 4.28
C LEU A 12 22.92 -6.11 3.40
N SER A 13 23.16 -6.43 2.12
CA SER A 13 23.81 -5.52 1.19
C SER A 13 22.94 -4.32 0.77
N LYS A 14 21.61 -4.42 0.90
CA LYS A 14 20.67 -3.36 0.50
C LYS A 14 20.52 -2.24 1.51
N GLY A 15 21.03 -2.39 2.72
CA GLY A 15 20.92 -1.33 3.72
C GLY A 15 21.34 -1.74 5.12
N LYS A 16 21.28 -0.75 6.02
CA LYS A 16 21.62 -0.94 7.44
C LYS A 16 20.36 -1.30 8.22
N PHE A 17 19.99 -2.59 8.21
CA PHE A 17 18.87 -3.11 8.97
C PHE A 17 19.20 -3.21 10.46
N LYS A 18 18.18 -3.02 11.31
CA LYS A 18 18.30 -3.13 12.77
C LYS A 18 17.69 -4.41 13.33
N ALA A 19 16.72 -4.99 12.63
CA ALA A 19 16.03 -6.21 13.00
C ALA A 19 15.43 -6.88 11.76
N ILE A 20 15.03 -8.13 11.90
CA ILE A 20 14.31 -8.89 10.87
C ILE A 20 13.01 -9.41 11.49
N ILE A 21 11.91 -9.24 10.78
CA ILE A 21 10.61 -9.86 11.13
C ILE A 21 10.26 -10.82 10.00
N ILE A 22 10.00 -12.07 10.34
CA ILE A 22 9.63 -13.12 9.39
C ILE A 22 8.18 -13.49 9.70
N SER A 23 7.28 -13.23 8.76
CA SER A 23 5.89 -13.68 8.84
C SER A 23 5.59 -14.64 7.68
N GLY A 24 4.50 -15.40 7.79
CA GLY A 24 4.00 -16.25 6.72
C GLY A 24 2.58 -16.73 7.01
N GLY A 25 1.95 -17.27 5.96
CA GLY A 25 0.59 -17.82 6.04
C GLY A 25 0.54 -19.19 6.73
N PRO A 26 -0.63 -19.84 6.76
CA PRO A 26 -0.89 -21.06 7.53
C PRO A 26 -0.29 -22.33 6.92
N ASN A 27 0.51 -22.21 5.87
CA ASN A 27 1.05 -23.37 5.16
C ASN A 27 2.07 -24.11 6.03
N SER A 28 2.09 -25.44 5.93
CA SER A 28 3.02 -26.26 6.69
C SER A 28 4.47 -26.04 6.23
N VAL A 29 5.43 -26.02 7.17
CA VAL A 29 6.87 -26.02 6.86
C VAL A 29 7.37 -27.31 6.21
N TYR A 30 6.53 -28.36 6.16
CA TYR A 30 6.85 -29.66 5.57
C TYR A 30 6.11 -29.94 4.26
N GLU A 31 5.23 -29.05 3.81
CA GLU A 31 4.56 -29.22 2.51
C GLU A 31 5.58 -29.20 1.37
N GLU A 32 5.34 -30.03 0.35
CA GLU A 32 6.18 -30.06 -0.85
C GLU A 32 6.07 -28.71 -1.57
N GLY A 33 7.20 -28.03 -1.76
CA GLY A 33 7.23 -26.65 -2.28
C GLY A 33 7.05 -25.56 -1.23
N ALA A 34 7.03 -25.89 0.07
CA ALA A 34 6.98 -24.91 1.15
C ALA A 34 8.12 -23.88 1.02
N PRO A 35 7.84 -22.56 1.16
CA PRO A 35 8.84 -21.53 0.91
C PRO A 35 10.01 -21.64 1.89
N GLN A 36 11.21 -21.92 1.37
CA GLN A 36 12.40 -22.06 2.20
C GLN A 36 12.99 -20.69 2.58
N ILE A 37 13.57 -20.62 3.78
CA ILE A 37 14.32 -19.46 4.27
C ILE A 37 15.82 -19.74 4.23
N ASP A 38 16.62 -18.71 3.98
CA ASP A 38 18.07 -18.78 4.12
C ASP A 38 18.46 -18.79 5.61
N GLU A 39 18.99 -19.89 6.13
CA GLU A 39 19.28 -20.06 7.56
C GLU A 39 20.26 -19.00 8.12
N GLU A 40 21.12 -18.47 7.25
CA GLU A 40 22.02 -17.35 7.55
C GLU A 40 21.28 -16.09 8.06
N ILE A 41 19.98 -15.95 7.78
CA ILE A 41 19.14 -14.89 8.34
C ILE A 41 19.12 -14.96 9.87
N PHE A 42 19.11 -16.15 10.46
CA PHE A 42 19.12 -16.31 11.92
C PHE A 42 20.51 -16.13 12.53
N ASN A 43 21.56 -16.24 11.73
CA ASN A 43 22.96 -16.13 12.17
C ASN A 43 23.62 -14.78 11.82
N CYS A 44 22.90 -13.86 11.19
CA CYS A 44 23.45 -12.57 10.74
C CYS A 44 23.74 -11.54 11.85
N GLY A 45 23.48 -11.88 13.12
CA GLY A 45 23.72 -11.03 14.29
C GLY A 45 22.68 -9.93 14.53
N LEU A 46 21.64 -9.82 13.68
CA LEU A 46 20.49 -8.95 13.92
C LEU A 46 19.43 -9.68 14.76
N PRO A 47 18.67 -8.96 15.63
CA PRO A 47 17.50 -9.52 16.27
C PRO A 47 16.45 -10.00 15.25
N VAL A 48 15.84 -11.15 15.52
CA VAL A 48 14.84 -11.76 14.63
C VAL A 48 13.55 -12.04 15.42
N LEU A 49 12.41 -11.67 14.83
CA LEU A 49 11.08 -12.07 15.31
C LEU A 49 10.39 -12.93 14.25
N GLY A 50 10.19 -14.21 14.55
CA GLY A 50 9.38 -15.12 13.75
C GLY A 50 7.91 -15.09 14.19
N ILE A 51 6.99 -14.93 13.24
CA ILE A 51 5.54 -14.92 13.47
C ILE A 51 4.92 -16.09 12.69
N CYS A 52 4.16 -16.94 13.38
CA CYS A 52 3.52 -18.13 12.83
C CYS A 52 4.52 -19.00 12.05
N TYR A 53 4.50 -18.97 10.71
CA TYR A 53 5.47 -19.70 9.88
C TYR A 53 6.92 -19.35 10.21
N GLY A 54 7.21 -18.08 10.50
CA GLY A 54 8.55 -17.64 10.89
C GLY A 54 9.02 -18.23 12.22
N PHE A 55 8.09 -18.45 13.16
CA PHE A 55 8.36 -19.13 14.44
C PHE A 55 8.67 -20.61 14.23
N GLN A 56 7.89 -21.29 13.39
CA GLN A 56 8.11 -22.69 13.04
C GLN A 56 9.48 -22.88 12.36
N MET A 57 9.84 -21.96 11.46
CA MET A 57 11.13 -21.99 10.78
C MET A 57 12.28 -21.71 11.72
N LEU A 58 12.13 -20.73 12.61
CA LEU A 58 13.11 -20.45 13.66
C LEU A 58 13.39 -21.71 14.51
N ASN A 59 12.35 -22.43 14.92
CA ASN A 59 12.50 -23.66 15.70
C ASN A 59 13.19 -24.77 14.89
N LYS A 60 12.71 -25.03 13.66
CA LYS A 60 13.24 -26.09 12.78
C LYS A 60 14.71 -25.90 12.42
N CYS A 61 15.11 -24.68 12.04
CA CYS A 61 16.50 -24.37 11.67
C CYS A 61 17.49 -24.49 12.84
N HIS A 62 17.00 -24.50 14.09
CA HIS A 62 17.84 -24.71 15.27
C HIS A 62 17.74 -26.12 15.85
N GLY A 63 17.22 -27.08 15.08
CA GLY A 63 17.16 -28.50 15.47
C GLY A 63 15.93 -28.89 16.30
N GLY A 64 14.95 -28.00 16.44
CA GLY A 64 13.62 -28.36 16.93
C GLY A 64 12.80 -29.08 15.85
N SER A 65 11.63 -29.59 16.23
CA SER A 65 10.68 -30.18 15.30
C SER A 65 9.30 -29.52 15.43
N VAL A 66 8.53 -29.61 14.35
CA VAL A 66 7.14 -29.13 14.32
C VAL A 66 6.26 -30.33 14.05
N THR A 67 5.19 -30.47 14.81
CA THR A 67 4.23 -31.58 14.70
C THR A 67 2.98 -31.09 14.01
N LYS A 68 2.53 -31.82 12.98
CA LYS A 68 1.25 -31.53 12.34
C LYS A 68 0.11 -31.97 13.26
N GLU A 69 -0.78 -31.04 13.62
CA GLU A 69 -1.95 -31.36 14.40
C GLU A 69 -3.12 -31.79 13.50
N GLN A 70 -3.98 -32.67 14.00
CA GLN A 70 -5.15 -33.12 13.25
C GLN A 70 -6.25 -32.07 13.19
N VAL A 71 -6.26 -31.11 14.13
CA VAL A 71 -7.25 -30.05 14.24
C VAL A 71 -6.54 -28.73 14.05
N ARG A 72 -6.98 -27.97 13.04
CA ARG A 72 -6.56 -26.59 12.84
C ARG A 72 -7.43 -25.70 13.71
N GLU A 73 -6.81 -24.98 14.64
CA GLU A 73 -7.51 -23.98 15.43
C GLU A 73 -7.07 -22.59 14.96
N ASP A 74 -8.03 -21.89 14.36
CA ASP A 74 -7.90 -20.48 14.00
C ASP A 74 -8.91 -19.70 14.84
N GLY A 75 -8.43 -18.95 15.83
CA GLY A 75 -9.33 -18.25 16.74
C GLY A 75 -8.64 -17.34 17.74
N GLN A 76 -9.45 -16.49 18.37
CA GLN A 76 -8.98 -15.68 19.49
C GLN A 76 -8.96 -16.55 20.75
N CYS A 77 -7.79 -16.66 21.38
CA CYS A 77 -7.63 -17.44 22.59
C CYS A 77 -6.80 -16.69 23.64
N THR A 78 -6.98 -17.10 24.90
CA THR A 78 -6.16 -16.61 26.01
C THR A 78 -4.93 -17.46 26.14
N ILE A 79 -3.76 -16.84 26.04
CA ILE A 79 -2.48 -17.51 26.24
C ILE A 79 -1.78 -17.00 27.50
N ARG A 80 -0.91 -17.83 28.05
CA ARG A 80 -0.05 -17.49 29.16
C ARG A 80 1.30 -17.00 28.65
N LEU A 81 1.76 -15.85 29.10
CA LEU A 81 3.04 -15.23 28.75
C LEU A 81 4.02 -15.26 29.91
N ASP A 82 5.30 -15.50 29.62
CA ASP A 82 6.41 -15.24 30.52
C ASP A 82 6.78 -13.76 30.45
N THR A 83 6.30 -12.98 31.41
CA THR A 83 6.52 -11.52 31.51
C THR A 83 7.97 -11.15 31.86
N SER A 84 8.82 -12.14 32.22
CA SER A 84 10.26 -11.92 32.37
C SER A 84 10.99 -11.82 31.03
N SER A 85 10.38 -12.29 29.93
CA SER A 85 10.92 -12.14 28.58
C SER A 85 10.88 -10.67 28.14
N GLU A 86 11.98 -10.20 27.53
CA GLU A 86 12.06 -8.82 27.02
C GLU A 86 10.94 -8.51 26.02
N LEU A 87 10.52 -9.51 25.23
CA LEU A 87 9.46 -9.37 24.23
C LEU A 87 8.10 -9.04 24.85
N PHE A 88 7.83 -9.54 26.06
CA PHE A 88 6.54 -9.39 26.74
C PHE A 88 6.58 -8.42 27.91
N ASN A 89 7.63 -7.60 28.00
CA ASN A 89 7.76 -6.67 29.10
C ASN A 89 6.56 -5.70 29.18
N GLY A 90 6.00 -5.59 30.39
CA GLY A 90 4.83 -4.76 30.68
C GLY A 90 3.49 -5.33 30.22
N LEU A 91 3.44 -6.55 29.68
CA LEU A 91 2.20 -7.27 29.43
C LEU A 91 1.72 -8.00 30.69
N SER A 92 0.46 -8.41 30.68
CA SER A 92 -0.08 -9.29 31.72
C SER A 92 0.35 -10.73 31.45
N GLU A 93 0.28 -11.58 32.47
CA GLU A 93 0.56 -13.01 32.31
C GLU A 93 -0.47 -13.69 31.40
N ASN A 94 -1.70 -13.21 31.32
CA ASN A 94 -2.73 -13.72 30.42
C ASN A 94 -3.10 -12.66 29.40
N GLU A 95 -3.00 -13.00 28.11
CA GLU A 95 -3.28 -12.08 27.00
C GLU A 95 -4.17 -12.74 25.95
N GLN A 96 -5.05 -11.93 25.35
CA GLN A 96 -5.90 -12.35 24.23
C GLN A 96 -5.17 -12.15 22.91
N VAL A 97 -4.98 -13.24 22.16
CA VAL A 97 -4.25 -13.24 20.90
C VAL A 97 -5.03 -13.98 19.81
N LEU A 98 -4.80 -13.61 18.55
CA LEU A 98 -5.21 -14.45 17.42
C LEU A 98 -4.17 -15.54 17.20
N LEU A 99 -4.48 -16.74 17.67
CA LEU A 99 -3.66 -17.93 17.45
C LEU A 99 -4.18 -18.63 16.19
N THR A 100 -3.28 -18.91 15.26
CA THR A 100 -3.56 -19.71 14.07
C THR A 100 -2.52 -20.81 14.01
N HIS A 101 -2.96 -22.06 14.11
CA HIS A 101 -2.04 -23.18 14.00
C HIS A 101 -2.69 -24.35 13.28
N GLY A 102 -1.97 -24.86 12.27
CA GLY A 102 -2.18 -26.20 11.70
C GLY A 102 -1.05 -27.15 12.10
N ASP A 103 0.16 -26.61 12.26
CA ASP A 103 1.30 -27.31 12.84
C ASP A 103 1.70 -26.60 14.15
N SER A 104 2.11 -27.38 15.15
CA SER A 104 2.45 -26.89 16.48
C SER A 104 3.87 -27.26 16.89
N VAL A 105 4.43 -26.45 17.79
CA VAL A 105 5.63 -26.80 18.55
C VAL A 105 5.17 -27.18 19.96
N THR A 106 5.71 -28.26 20.48
CA THR A 106 5.48 -28.71 21.85
C THR A 106 6.75 -28.50 22.66
N GLU A 107 6.68 -28.52 24.00
CA GLU A 107 7.87 -28.35 24.84
C GLU A 107 8.97 -29.38 24.52
N ALA A 108 8.58 -30.59 24.15
CA ALA A 108 9.51 -31.66 23.77
C ALA A 108 10.21 -31.42 22.42
N THR A 109 9.68 -30.52 21.59
CA THR A 109 10.18 -30.24 20.23
C THR A 109 10.81 -28.85 20.09
N VAL A 110 10.92 -28.10 21.18
CA VAL A 110 11.62 -26.82 21.21
C VAL A 110 13.11 -27.02 20.95
N ALA A 111 13.67 -26.18 20.08
CA ALA A 111 15.08 -26.19 19.73
C ALA A 111 15.99 -25.99 20.96
N PRO A 112 17.16 -26.67 21.02
CA PRO A 112 18.15 -26.44 22.07
C PRO A 112 18.57 -24.97 22.17
N GLY A 113 18.70 -24.47 23.41
CA GLY A 113 19.08 -23.07 23.68
C GLY A 113 17.93 -22.06 23.56
N PHE A 114 16.71 -22.52 23.27
CA PHE A 114 15.50 -21.71 23.35
C PHE A 114 14.74 -21.98 24.65
N LYS A 115 14.18 -20.93 25.23
CA LYS A 115 13.25 -20.98 26.36
C LYS A 115 11.82 -20.78 25.84
N VAL A 116 10.88 -21.56 26.35
CA VAL A 116 9.44 -21.30 26.15
C VAL A 116 9.07 -20.02 26.90
N ILE A 117 8.46 -19.07 26.19
CA ILE A 117 8.05 -17.77 26.74
C ILE A 117 6.55 -17.53 26.61
N ALA A 118 5.81 -18.39 25.91
CA ALA A 118 4.35 -18.35 25.89
C ALA A 118 3.76 -19.74 25.68
N SER A 119 2.60 -20.02 26.27
CA SER A 119 1.88 -21.29 26.12
C SER A 119 0.37 -21.14 26.06
N SER A 120 -0.30 -22.08 25.39
CA SER A 120 -1.76 -22.15 25.26
C SER A 120 -2.20 -23.60 25.40
N GLY A 121 -2.87 -23.96 26.50
CA GLY A 121 -3.49 -25.31 26.65
C GLY A 121 -2.54 -26.51 26.52
N GLY A 122 -1.21 -26.32 26.58
CA GLY A 122 -0.19 -27.36 26.35
C GLY A 122 0.66 -27.15 25.09
N HIS A 123 0.24 -26.27 24.18
CA HIS A 123 1.01 -25.87 23.01
C HIS A 123 1.98 -24.74 23.34
N VAL A 124 3.15 -24.75 22.70
CA VAL A 124 4.12 -23.65 22.80
C VAL A 124 3.66 -22.53 21.87
N ALA A 125 3.26 -21.41 22.47
CA ALA A 125 2.81 -20.22 21.75
C ALA A 125 3.96 -19.21 21.51
N GLY A 126 5.14 -19.42 22.11
CA GLY A 126 6.32 -18.60 21.84
C GLY A 126 7.60 -19.12 22.47
N ILE A 127 8.72 -18.84 21.81
CA ILE A 127 10.08 -19.21 22.22
C ILE A 127 11.04 -18.02 22.11
N ALA A 128 12.10 -18.04 22.90
CA ALA A 128 13.18 -17.06 22.80
C ALA A 128 14.56 -17.64 23.09
N CYS A 129 15.55 -17.16 22.34
CA CYS A 129 16.97 -17.28 22.63
C CYS A 129 17.52 -15.87 22.87
N SER A 130 17.58 -15.46 24.15
CA SER A 130 17.93 -14.08 24.53
C SER A 130 19.35 -13.71 24.13
N GLU A 131 20.30 -14.64 24.24
CA GLU A 131 21.71 -14.45 23.86
C GLU A 131 21.87 -14.06 22.39
N LYS A 132 21.12 -14.71 21.50
CA LYS A 132 21.11 -14.43 20.06
C LYS A 132 20.07 -13.39 19.64
N ARG A 133 19.23 -12.92 20.58
CA ARG A 133 18.09 -12.01 20.34
C ARG A 133 17.12 -12.57 19.29
N LEU A 134 16.88 -13.88 19.35
CA LEU A 134 15.94 -14.57 18.48
C LEU A 134 14.64 -14.84 19.24
N TYR A 135 13.53 -14.44 18.66
CA TYR A 135 12.20 -14.53 19.26
C TYR A 135 11.23 -15.12 18.26
N GLY A 136 10.28 -15.92 18.73
CA GLY A 136 9.22 -16.45 17.88
C GLY A 136 7.90 -16.57 18.62
N VAL A 137 6.81 -16.29 17.92
CA VAL A 137 5.42 -16.39 18.42
C VAL A 137 4.53 -17.12 17.40
N GLN A 138 3.65 -17.99 17.90
CA GLN A 138 2.70 -18.77 17.07
C GLN A 138 1.39 -18.00 16.78
N PHE A 139 1.18 -16.86 17.43
CA PHE A 139 0.04 -15.97 17.21
C PHE A 139 0.45 -14.74 16.38
N HIS A 140 -0.54 -14.00 15.89
CA HIS A 140 -0.33 -12.81 15.06
C HIS A 140 -0.41 -11.51 15.88
N PRO A 141 0.71 -10.91 16.33
CA PRO A 141 0.71 -9.61 17.02
C PRO A 141 0.34 -8.42 16.12
N GLU A 142 0.27 -8.60 14.80
CA GLU A 142 -0.01 -7.55 13.81
C GLU A 142 -1.49 -7.26 13.57
N VAL A 143 -2.39 -8.12 14.07
CA VAL A 143 -3.83 -7.96 13.89
C VAL A 143 -4.50 -7.34 15.11
N ASP A 144 -5.60 -6.63 14.89
CA ASP A 144 -6.37 -5.98 15.97
C ASP A 144 -6.95 -6.97 16.99
N LEU A 145 -7.16 -8.23 16.59
CA LEU A 145 -7.64 -9.31 17.47
C LEU A 145 -6.60 -9.71 18.53
N THR A 146 -5.34 -9.31 18.38
CA THR A 146 -4.33 -9.43 19.43
C THR A 146 -4.24 -8.12 20.19
N THR A 147 -4.96 -8.05 21.31
CA THR A 147 -5.25 -6.80 22.06
C THR A 147 -4.01 -5.94 22.32
N ASN A 148 -2.91 -6.58 22.72
CA ASN A 148 -1.66 -5.90 23.06
C ASN A 148 -0.51 -6.15 22.06
N GLY A 149 -0.84 -6.53 20.82
CA GLY A 149 0.14 -6.84 19.77
C GLY A 149 1.08 -5.68 19.44
N ARG A 150 0.56 -4.44 19.45
CA ARG A 150 1.39 -3.22 19.29
C ARG A 150 2.48 -3.10 20.35
N LYS A 151 2.22 -3.54 21.58
CA LYS A 151 3.20 -3.50 22.68
C LYS A 151 4.29 -4.56 22.51
N ILE A 152 3.96 -5.72 21.94
CA ILE A 152 4.94 -6.75 21.54
C ILE A 152 5.90 -6.18 20.49
N PHE A 153 5.37 -5.54 19.44
CA PHE A 153 6.21 -4.86 18.45
C PHE A 153 7.02 -3.71 19.04
N ASN A 154 6.45 -2.95 19.99
CA ASN A 154 7.19 -1.89 20.67
C ASN A 154 8.41 -2.47 21.43
N ASN A 155 8.21 -3.53 22.20
CA ASN A 155 9.30 -4.21 22.89
C ASN A 155 10.37 -4.71 21.91
N PHE A 156 9.96 -5.40 20.84
CA PHE A 156 10.90 -5.91 19.84
C PHE A 156 11.68 -4.81 19.11
N LEU A 157 10.99 -3.79 18.59
CA LEU A 157 11.63 -2.76 17.78
C LEU A 157 12.51 -1.82 18.61
N PHE A 158 12.06 -1.41 19.79
CA PHE A 158 12.74 -0.38 20.56
C PHE A 158 13.70 -0.94 21.60
N ARG A 159 13.30 -1.96 22.37
CA ARG A 159 14.12 -2.49 23.46
C ARG A 159 15.14 -3.49 22.96
N ILE A 160 14.71 -4.41 22.08
CA ILE A 160 15.54 -5.52 21.61
C ILE A 160 16.40 -5.07 20.42
N ALA A 161 15.79 -4.41 19.43
CA ALA A 161 16.48 -3.95 18.23
C ALA A 161 17.11 -2.54 18.34
N GLY A 162 16.75 -1.76 19.36
CA GLY A 162 17.32 -0.44 19.58
C GLY A 162 16.95 0.59 18.49
N CYS A 163 15.77 0.48 17.90
CA CYS A 163 15.26 1.49 16.97
C CYS A 163 14.94 2.79 17.73
N SER A 164 15.21 3.94 17.11
CA SER A 164 15.02 5.27 17.72
C SER A 164 13.62 5.87 17.54
N GLY A 165 12.77 5.28 16.70
CA GLY A 165 11.43 5.80 16.41
C GLY A 165 11.37 7.02 15.48
N GLY A 166 12.44 7.32 14.75
CA GLY A 166 12.50 8.47 13.85
C GLY A 166 11.63 8.38 12.59
N TYR A 167 10.91 7.27 12.37
CA TYR A 167 10.04 7.07 11.20
C TYR A 167 8.60 7.50 11.51
N THR A 168 8.39 8.81 11.69
CA THR A 168 7.08 9.42 11.96
C THR A 168 6.50 10.00 10.67
N LEU A 169 5.21 10.36 10.67
CA LEU A 169 4.62 11.04 9.52
C LEU A 169 5.29 12.37 9.21
N THR A 170 5.67 13.15 10.23
CA THR A 170 6.37 14.42 10.04
C THR A 170 7.74 14.22 9.40
N SER A 171 8.53 13.23 9.86
CA SER A 171 9.83 12.97 9.25
C SER A 171 9.69 12.44 7.82
N ARG A 172 8.65 11.65 7.54
CA ARG A 172 8.35 11.16 6.18
C ARG A 172 7.84 12.24 5.25
N GLU A 173 7.01 13.16 5.73
CA GLU A 173 6.63 14.36 4.99
C GLU A 173 7.88 15.12 4.56
N GLN A 174 8.81 15.37 5.50
CA GLN A 174 10.06 16.07 5.20
C GLN A 174 10.97 15.27 4.23
N MET A 175 11.16 13.97 4.45
CA MET A 175 11.95 13.12 3.54
C MET A 175 11.37 13.13 2.13
N CYS A 176 10.04 13.11 2.00
CA CYS A 176 9.37 13.17 0.70
C CYS A 176 9.55 14.55 0.04
N ILE A 177 9.42 15.64 0.81
CA ILE A 177 9.72 17.00 0.33
C ILE A 177 11.14 17.09 -0.21
N ASP A 178 12.12 16.57 0.53
CA ASP A 178 13.53 16.59 0.14
C ASP A 178 13.78 15.75 -1.12
N GLU A 179 13.15 14.56 -1.24
CA GLU A 179 13.23 13.71 -2.43
C GLU A 179 12.61 14.40 -3.66
N ILE A 180 11.45 15.06 -3.49
CA ILE A 180 10.80 15.84 -4.55
C ILE A 180 11.73 16.97 -5.01
N GLN A 181 12.25 17.77 -4.09
CA GLN A 181 13.13 18.89 -4.42
C GLN A 181 14.40 18.43 -5.13
N LYS A 182 15.02 17.35 -4.65
CA LYS A 182 16.22 16.77 -5.24
C LYS A 182 15.96 16.22 -6.65
N THR A 183 14.83 15.54 -6.84
CA THR A 183 14.51 14.89 -8.13
C THR A 183 14.09 15.91 -9.18
N VAL A 184 13.27 16.88 -8.79
CA VAL A 184 12.70 17.88 -9.70
C VAL A 184 13.70 19.00 -10.01
N GLY A 185 14.55 19.37 -9.05
CA GLY A 185 15.45 20.52 -9.16
C GLY A 185 14.67 21.81 -9.44
N ASP A 186 15.09 22.54 -10.47
CA ASP A 186 14.47 23.82 -10.87
C ASP A 186 13.30 23.67 -11.85
N LYS A 187 12.96 22.44 -12.24
CA LYS A 187 11.89 22.19 -13.22
C LYS A 187 10.50 22.35 -12.59
N LYS A 188 9.50 22.45 -13.45
CA LYS A 188 8.09 22.48 -13.02
C LYS A 188 7.56 21.07 -12.81
N VAL A 189 6.47 20.96 -12.05
CA VAL A 189 5.72 19.72 -11.87
C VAL A 189 4.29 19.92 -12.35
N LEU A 190 3.83 18.97 -13.16
CA LEU A 190 2.45 18.84 -13.58
C LEU A 190 1.78 17.76 -12.74
N VAL A 191 0.61 18.04 -12.18
CA VAL A 191 -0.22 17.06 -11.46
C VAL A 191 -1.65 17.08 -12.01
N LEU A 192 -2.17 15.89 -12.33
CA LEU A 192 -3.57 15.72 -12.71
C LEU A 192 -4.40 15.41 -11.46
N VAL A 193 -5.24 16.35 -11.07
CA VAL A 193 -6.09 16.24 -9.88
C VAL A 193 -7.43 15.63 -10.30
N SER A 194 -7.70 14.39 -9.90
CA SER A 194 -9.00 13.74 -10.17
C SER A 194 -10.08 14.19 -9.17
N GLY A 195 -9.66 14.83 -8.08
CA GLY A 195 -10.50 15.16 -6.94
C GLY A 195 -10.49 14.10 -5.86
N GLY A 196 -9.94 12.90 -6.12
CA GLY A 196 -9.68 11.89 -5.11
C GLY A 196 -8.71 12.38 -4.03
N VAL A 197 -8.81 11.79 -2.83
CA VAL A 197 -7.94 12.10 -1.68
C VAL A 197 -6.47 12.08 -2.10
N ASP A 198 -6.01 11.01 -2.74
CA ASP A 198 -4.60 10.81 -3.06
C ASP A 198 -4.06 11.86 -4.03
N SER A 199 -4.83 12.17 -5.09
CA SER A 199 -4.44 13.21 -6.05
C SER A 199 -4.42 14.61 -5.42
N THR A 200 -5.30 14.87 -4.45
CA THR A 200 -5.39 16.16 -3.76
C THR A 200 -4.26 16.33 -2.75
N VAL A 201 -3.96 15.28 -1.97
CA VAL A 201 -2.81 15.25 -1.05
C VAL A 201 -1.50 15.34 -1.82
N CYS A 202 -1.37 14.64 -2.95
CA CYS A 202 -0.20 14.75 -3.81
C CYS A 202 0.00 16.20 -4.31
N ALA A 203 -1.06 16.85 -4.80
CA ALA A 203 -0.99 18.25 -5.22
C ALA A 203 -0.60 19.20 -4.06
N ALA A 204 -1.16 19.00 -2.87
CA ALA A 204 -0.84 19.78 -1.68
C ALA A 204 0.63 19.59 -1.23
N LEU A 205 1.13 18.36 -1.28
CA LEU A 205 2.51 18.01 -0.93
C LEU A 205 3.51 18.65 -1.90
N LEU A 206 3.22 18.59 -3.21
CA LEU A 206 4.02 19.26 -4.23
C LEU A 206 4.05 20.78 -4.01
N ASN A 207 2.91 21.37 -3.66
CA ASN A 207 2.85 22.81 -3.37
C ASN A 207 3.69 23.18 -2.15
N ARG A 208 3.65 22.36 -1.09
CA ARG A 208 4.51 22.53 0.09
C ARG A 208 5.99 22.40 -0.26
N ALA A 209 6.34 21.42 -1.10
CA ALA A 209 7.74 21.14 -1.46
C ALA A 209 8.33 22.17 -2.42
N LEU A 210 7.56 22.63 -3.40
CA LEU A 210 8.10 23.39 -4.54
C LEU A 210 7.58 24.83 -4.63
N GLY A 211 6.45 25.13 -3.99
CA GLY A 211 5.74 26.40 -4.08
C GLY A 211 4.85 26.52 -5.33
N ARG A 212 3.83 27.37 -5.23
CA ARG A 212 2.74 27.48 -6.22
C ARG A 212 3.19 27.82 -7.65
N GLN A 213 4.33 28.47 -7.82
CA GLN A 213 4.83 28.90 -9.14
C GLN A 213 5.39 27.72 -9.95
N ARG A 214 5.80 26.64 -9.28
CA ARG A 214 6.40 25.46 -9.91
C ARG A 214 5.42 24.30 -10.06
N VAL A 215 4.23 24.38 -9.46
CA VAL A 215 3.21 23.33 -9.52
C VAL A 215 2.07 23.75 -10.42
N THR A 216 1.88 23.03 -11.52
CA THR A 216 0.73 23.15 -12.40
C THR A 216 -0.26 22.04 -12.06
N ALA A 217 -1.37 22.39 -11.40
CA ALA A 217 -2.45 21.45 -11.10
C ALA A 217 -3.56 21.58 -12.16
N ILE A 218 -3.90 20.47 -12.82
CA ILE A 218 -4.99 20.40 -13.80
C ILE A 218 -6.08 19.48 -13.28
N HIS A 219 -7.31 19.99 -13.22
CA HIS A 219 -8.49 19.20 -12.91
C HIS A 219 -9.41 19.14 -14.13
N ILE A 220 -9.60 17.94 -14.69
CA ILE A 220 -10.51 17.71 -15.82
C ILE A 220 -11.85 17.24 -15.26
N ASP A 221 -12.85 18.10 -15.35
CA ASP A 221 -14.23 17.76 -15.00
C ASP A 221 -14.87 17.00 -16.16
N ASN A 222 -15.04 15.69 -15.99
CA ASN A 222 -15.59 14.81 -17.01
C ASN A 222 -17.12 14.87 -17.12
N GLY A 223 -17.80 15.68 -16.29
CA GLY A 223 -19.26 15.79 -16.26
C GLY A 223 -19.99 14.66 -15.52
N PHE A 224 -19.28 13.65 -15.02
CA PHE A 224 -19.82 12.54 -14.24
C PHE A 224 -19.38 12.58 -12.77
N MET A 225 -19.03 13.76 -12.27
CA MET A 225 -18.68 14.01 -10.87
C MET A 225 -19.95 14.12 -10.01
N ARG A 226 -19.82 14.05 -8.67
CA ARG A 226 -20.97 14.34 -7.79
C ARG A 226 -21.29 15.84 -7.81
N LYS A 227 -22.48 16.17 -7.35
CA LYS A 227 -22.96 17.56 -7.23
C LYS A 227 -21.92 18.43 -6.50
N ASP A 228 -21.50 19.51 -7.16
CA ASP A 228 -20.53 20.51 -6.69
C ASP A 228 -19.17 19.94 -6.27
N GLU A 229 -18.81 18.72 -6.68
CA GLU A 229 -17.59 18.05 -6.22
C GLU A 229 -16.33 18.71 -6.78
N SER A 230 -16.30 18.97 -8.07
CA SER A 230 -15.20 19.66 -8.75
C SER A 230 -14.96 21.05 -8.16
N ASP A 231 -16.03 21.77 -7.79
CA ASP A 231 -15.95 23.08 -7.14
C ASP A 231 -15.28 23.00 -5.78
N ARG A 232 -15.65 21.99 -4.97
CA ARG A 232 -15.03 21.76 -3.65
C ARG A 232 -13.55 21.42 -3.77
N VAL A 233 -13.17 20.59 -4.74
CA VAL A 233 -11.76 20.24 -5.00
C VAL A 233 -10.94 21.48 -5.40
N VAL A 234 -11.46 22.31 -6.31
CA VAL A 234 -10.78 23.55 -6.69
C VAL A 234 -10.71 24.51 -5.51
N LYS A 235 -11.76 24.62 -4.70
CA LYS A 235 -11.81 25.48 -3.52
C LYS A 235 -10.80 25.04 -2.45
N SER A 236 -10.68 23.74 -2.18
CA SER A 236 -9.76 23.23 -1.17
C SER A 236 -8.29 23.44 -1.56
N LEU A 237 -7.94 23.22 -2.83
CA LEU A 237 -6.58 23.48 -3.31
C LEU A 237 -6.26 24.98 -3.37
N LYS A 238 -7.24 25.83 -3.71
CA LYS A 238 -7.07 27.28 -3.60
C LYS A 238 -6.86 27.75 -2.17
N ALA A 239 -7.47 27.09 -1.18
CA ALA A 239 -7.32 27.44 0.24
C ALA A 239 -5.87 27.25 0.75
N ILE A 240 -5.09 26.39 0.10
CA ILE A 240 -3.66 26.20 0.35
C ILE A 240 -2.77 26.96 -0.65
N ASP A 241 -3.31 27.99 -1.32
CA ASP A 241 -2.63 28.83 -2.33
C ASP A 241 -2.10 28.06 -3.56
N LEU A 242 -2.74 26.93 -3.90
CA LEU A 242 -2.45 26.20 -5.14
C LEU A 242 -3.50 26.56 -6.22
N PRO A 243 -3.16 27.33 -7.26
CA PRO A 243 -4.06 27.56 -8.37
C PRO A 243 -4.28 26.27 -9.15
N VAL A 244 -5.56 25.97 -9.43
CA VAL A 244 -5.97 24.81 -10.23
C VAL A 244 -6.55 25.29 -11.55
N HIS A 245 -5.99 24.79 -12.65
CA HIS A 245 -6.60 24.92 -13.97
C HIS A 245 -7.72 23.88 -14.09
N ARG A 246 -8.98 24.33 -14.03
CA ARG A 246 -10.15 23.47 -14.22
C ARG A 246 -10.57 23.50 -15.68
N GLU A 247 -10.60 22.32 -16.29
CA GLU A 247 -11.13 22.10 -17.63
C GLU A 247 -12.54 21.51 -17.54
N TYR A 248 -13.52 22.17 -18.14
CA TYR A 248 -14.92 21.72 -18.16
C TYR A 248 -15.17 20.89 -19.42
N ALA A 249 -15.03 19.57 -19.31
CA ALA A 249 -15.07 18.66 -20.45
C ALA A 249 -16.35 17.82 -20.54
N GLY A 250 -17.35 18.05 -19.68
CA GLY A 250 -18.55 17.20 -19.60
C GLY A 250 -19.20 16.88 -20.96
N LEU A 251 -19.45 17.88 -21.80
CA LEU A 251 -19.99 17.66 -23.14
C LEU A 251 -19.06 16.83 -24.04
N THR A 252 -17.75 17.06 -23.96
CA THR A 252 -16.74 16.29 -24.71
C THR A 252 -16.75 14.81 -24.30
N PHE A 253 -16.96 14.51 -23.01
CA PHE A 253 -17.09 13.14 -22.54
C PHE A 253 -18.41 12.50 -22.96
N MET A 254 -19.54 13.24 -22.89
CA MET A 254 -20.86 12.73 -23.30
C MET A 254 -20.88 12.28 -24.77
N VAL A 255 -20.33 13.09 -25.67
CA VAL A 255 -20.23 12.76 -27.11
C VAL A 255 -18.97 11.95 -27.45
N GLY A 256 -18.19 11.57 -26.45
CA GLY A 256 -16.96 10.81 -26.62
C GLY A 256 -17.27 9.42 -27.19
N THR A 257 -16.38 8.94 -28.06
CA THR A 257 -16.49 7.62 -28.69
C THR A 257 -15.19 6.83 -28.55
N LEU A 258 -15.24 5.51 -28.80
CA LEU A 258 -14.10 4.60 -28.66
C LEU A 258 -12.94 4.99 -29.60
N SER A 259 -13.26 5.21 -30.87
CA SER A 259 -12.29 5.58 -31.92
C SER A 259 -12.01 7.08 -31.98
N GLY A 260 -12.79 7.91 -31.28
CA GLY A 260 -12.77 9.37 -31.43
C GLY A 260 -13.37 9.87 -32.74
N LYS A 261 -13.96 8.96 -33.55
CA LYS A 261 -14.73 9.26 -34.76
C LYS A 261 -16.20 8.90 -34.56
N SER A 262 -17.09 9.50 -35.33
CA SER A 262 -18.56 9.37 -35.24
C SER A 262 -19.12 7.97 -35.52
N GLU A 263 -18.28 6.99 -35.86
CA GLU A 263 -18.68 5.63 -36.24
C GLU A 263 -18.95 4.70 -35.04
N SER A 264 -18.46 5.04 -33.84
CA SER A 264 -18.75 4.27 -32.62
C SER A 264 -19.78 4.99 -31.74
N GLU A 265 -20.59 4.20 -31.02
CA GLU A 265 -21.65 4.73 -30.15
C GLU A 265 -21.07 5.70 -29.10
N PRO A 266 -21.67 6.91 -28.95
CA PRO A 266 -21.22 7.86 -27.96
C PRO A 266 -21.52 7.40 -26.53
N LEU A 267 -20.81 7.97 -25.56
CA LEU A 267 -20.93 7.59 -24.15
C LEU A 267 -22.37 7.72 -23.62
N ASP A 268 -23.09 8.76 -24.03
CA ASP A 268 -24.47 9.03 -23.62
C ASP A 268 -25.50 8.00 -24.14
N ARG A 269 -25.11 7.17 -25.10
CA ARG A 269 -25.93 6.07 -25.66
C ARG A 269 -25.40 4.67 -25.33
N THR A 270 -24.17 4.58 -24.84
CA THR A 270 -23.51 3.31 -24.52
C THR A 270 -24.10 2.68 -23.25
N ALA A 271 -24.58 1.44 -23.35
CA ALA A 271 -25.06 0.66 -22.19
C ALA A 271 -23.95 -0.13 -21.50
N ASP A 272 -23.06 -0.73 -22.28
CA ASP A 272 -21.98 -1.62 -21.84
C ASP A 272 -20.97 -0.89 -20.93
N PRO A 273 -20.81 -1.33 -19.66
CA PRO A 273 -19.94 -0.65 -18.69
C PRO A 273 -18.46 -0.68 -19.07
N GLU A 274 -17.97 -1.72 -19.75
CA GLU A 274 -16.57 -1.80 -20.16
C GLU A 274 -16.30 -0.86 -21.34
N LYS A 275 -17.24 -0.76 -22.29
CA LYS A 275 -17.15 0.26 -23.35
C LYS A 275 -17.18 1.67 -22.77
N LYS A 276 -18.05 1.94 -21.77
CA LYS A 276 -18.05 3.24 -21.07
C LYS A 276 -16.68 3.57 -20.48
N ARG A 277 -16.02 2.61 -19.81
CA ARG A 277 -14.67 2.80 -19.26
C ARG A 277 -13.66 3.18 -20.35
N GLN A 278 -13.65 2.44 -21.46
CA GLN A 278 -12.75 2.71 -22.59
C GLN A 278 -12.99 4.08 -23.23
N ILE A 279 -14.25 4.45 -23.47
CA ILE A 279 -14.62 5.76 -24.02
C ILE A 279 -14.13 6.89 -23.12
N ILE A 280 -14.38 6.78 -21.80
CA ILE A 280 -13.97 7.78 -20.82
C ILE A 280 -12.44 7.86 -20.74
N GLY A 281 -11.74 6.73 -20.69
CA GLY A 281 -10.28 6.69 -20.68
C GLY A 281 -9.66 7.36 -21.91
N ASN A 282 -10.13 7.00 -23.11
CA ASN A 282 -9.65 7.58 -24.36
C ASN A 282 -9.96 9.07 -24.45
N THR A 283 -11.16 9.49 -24.04
CA THR A 283 -11.56 10.90 -24.06
C THR A 283 -10.75 11.72 -23.07
N PHE A 284 -10.48 11.19 -21.88
CA PHE A 284 -9.62 11.84 -20.89
C PHE A 284 -8.23 12.11 -21.44
N ILE A 285 -7.62 11.14 -22.14
CA ILE A 285 -6.31 11.31 -22.77
C ILE A 285 -6.35 12.46 -23.79
N ARG A 286 -7.35 12.49 -24.68
CA ARG A 286 -7.51 13.54 -25.69
C ARG A 286 -7.68 14.94 -25.07
N VAL A 287 -8.55 15.06 -24.07
CA VAL A 287 -8.79 16.33 -23.37
C VAL A 287 -7.52 16.77 -22.65
N LYS A 288 -6.85 15.85 -21.96
CA LYS A 288 -5.59 16.13 -21.27
C LYS A 288 -4.51 16.61 -22.25
N ASP A 289 -4.32 15.94 -23.38
CA ASP A 289 -3.33 16.35 -24.39
C ASP A 289 -3.67 17.74 -24.96
N ARG A 290 -4.94 18.02 -25.28
CA ARG A 290 -5.40 19.35 -25.71
C ARG A 290 -5.08 20.44 -24.68
N VAL A 291 -5.45 20.24 -23.42
CA VAL A 291 -5.20 21.22 -22.35
C VAL A 291 -3.69 21.44 -22.17
N MET A 292 -2.88 20.39 -22.29
CA MET A 292 -1.43 20.51 -22.18
C MET A 292 -0.83 21.33 -23.34
N GLU A 293 -1.35 21.19 -24.55
CA GLU A 293 -0.96 22.01 -25.71
C GLU A 293 -1.37 23.49 -25.53
N GLU A 294 -2.59 23.75 -25.06
CA GLU A 294 -3.11 25.10 -24.78
C GLU A 294 -2.28 25.83 -23.73
N LEU A 295 -1.85 25.11 -22.68
CA LEU A 295 -0.97 25.62 -21.63
C LEU A 295 0.50 25.71 -22.06
N LYS A 296 0.82 25.37 -23.32
CA LYS A 296 2.17 25.38 -23.91
C LYS A 296 3.19 24.59 -23.07
N LEU A 297 2.75 23.48 -22.48
CA LEU A 297 3.58 22.64 -21.63
C LEU A 297 4.42 21.69 -22.49
N LYS A 298 5.71 21.98 -22.66
CA LYS A 298 6.64 21.05 -23.31
C LYS A 298 7.04 19.95 -22.35
N LYS A 299 7.03 18.70 -22.83
CA LYS A 299 7.41 17.50 -22.05
C LYS A 299 8.80 17.59 -21.41
N GLU A 300 9.65 18.44 -21.98
CA GLU A 300 11.03 18.68 -21.57
C GLU A 300 11.15 19.60 -20.35
N ASP A 301 10.10 20.34 -20.01
CA ASP A 301 10.13 21.41 -19.03
C ASP A 301 9.47 21.03 -17.69
N TYR A 302 8.84 19.85 -17.62
CA TYR A 302 8.16 19.39 -16.42
C TYR A 302 8.40 17.91 -16.06
N PHE A 303 8.15 17.60 -14.80
CA PHE A 303 7.90 16.26 -14.28
C PHE A 303 6.40 16.02 -14.13
N LEU A 304 5.94 14.81 -14.40
CA LEU A 304 4.56 14.41 -14.12
C LEU A 304 4.50 13.76 -12.73
N ALA A 305 3.66 14.29 -11.86
CA ALA A 305 3.37 13.69 -10.58
C ALA A 305 2.08 12.87 -10.60
N GLN A 306 2.12 11.69 -9.99
CA GLN A 306 0.95 10.84 -9.79
C GLN A 306 0.73 10.60 -8.29
N GLY A 307 -0.54 10.51 -7.88
CA GLY A 307 -0.94 10.18 -6.51
C GLY A 307 -0.98 8.67 -6.25
N THR A 308 -0.22 7.87 -7.00
CA THR A 308 -0.18 6.39 -6.86
C THR A 308 0.27 6.02 -5.45
N LEU A 309 -0.44 5.10 -4.79
CA LEU A 309 -0.09 4.61 -3.46
C LEU A 309 0.73 3.33 -3.52
N ARG A 310 1.37 3.00 -2.39
CA ARG A 310 2.13 1.76 -2.20
C ARG A 310 1.38 0.48 -2.60
N PRO A 311 0.10 0.29 -2.21
CA PRO A 311 -0.63 -0.93 -2.56
C PRO A 311 -0.79 -1.09 -4.07
N ASP A 312 -0.98 0.00 -4.81
CA ASP A 312 -1.13 -0.04 -6.28
C ASP A 312 0.18 -0.47 -6.96
N LEU A 313 1.34 -0.10 -6.41
CA LEU A 313 2.65 -0.53 -6.91
C LEU A 313 2.96 -2.01 -6.59
N ILE A 314 2.52 -2.49 -5.41
CA ILE A 314 2.66 -3.90 -5.03
C ILE A 314 1.74 -4.77 -5.89
N GLU A 315 0.50 -4.31 -6.13
CA GLU A 315 -0.45 -4.95 -7.04
C GLU A 315 0.15 -5.02 -8.44
N SER A 316 0.68 -3.92 -8.99
CA SER A 316 1.37 -3.93 -10.30
C SER A 316 2.65 -4.77 -10.36
N ALA A 317 3.41 -4.87 -9.26
CA ALA A 317 4.56 -5.77 -9.17
C ALA A 317 4.13 -7.25 -9.09
N SER A 318 2.98 -7.53 -8.47
CA SER A 318 2.35 -8.84 -8.46
C SER A 318 1.75 -9.19 -9.83
N GLU A 319 1.13 -8.24 -10.54
CA GLU A 319 0.63 -8.39 -11.93
C GLU A 319 1.76 -8.80 -12.90
N LEU A 320 2.96 -8.23 -12.74
CA LEU A 320 4.16 -8.61 -13.49
C LEU A 320 4.70 -10.01 -13.13
N ALA A 321 4.41 -10.51 -11.92
CA ALA A 321 4.93 -11.77 -11.40
C ALA A 321 3.92 -12.95 -11.49
N SER A 322 2.62 -12.68 -11.54
CA SER A 322 1.54 -13.65 -11.65
C SER A 322 0.61 -13.29 -12.81
N GLY A 323 0.69 -14.04 -13.92
CA GLY A 323 -0.02 -13.76 -15.17
C GLY A 323 -1.54 -13.96 -15.17
N HIS A 324 -2.23 -13.78 -14.03
CA HIS A 324 -3.68 -13.97 -13.89
C HIS A 324 -4.27 -12.97 -12.88
N ALA A 325 -4.56 -11.72 -13.30
CA ALA A 325 -5.79 -10.95 -12.95
C ALA A 325 -5.74 -9.45 -13.38
N ASP A 326 -6.88 -9.01 -13.92
CA ASP A 326 -7.51 -7.69 -14.19
C ASP A 326 -6.72 -6.42 -14.61
N ILE A 327 -6.76 -6.18 -15.93
CA ILE A 327 -6.25 -5.05 -16.75
C ILE A 327 -6.86 -3.66 -16.39
N ILE A 328 -7.73 -3.56 -15.38
CA ILE A 328 -8.69 -2.45 -15.27
C ILE A 328 -8.06 -1.14 -14.74
N LYS A 329 -7.01 -1.20 -13.92
CA LYS A 329 -6.33 0.01 -13.36
C LYS A 329 -5.19 0.55 -14.22
N THR A 330 -4.66 -0.22 -15.19
CA THR A 330 -3.49 0.15 -16.00
C THR A 330 -3.77 1.29 -16.98
N HIS A 331 -5.02 1.44 -17.46
CA HIS A 331 -5.35 2.39 -18.53
C HIS A 331 -5.29 3.88 -18.14
N HIS A 332 -5.46 4.24 -16.87
CA HIS A 332 -5.38 5.65 -16.43
C HIS A 332 -3.96 6.08 -16.03
N ASN A 333 -3.14 5.14 -15.52
CA ASN A 333 -1.80 5.42 -15.02
C ASN A 333 -0.67 5.09 -16.01
N ASP A 334 -0.92 4.32 -17.08
CA ASP A 334 0.11 3.89 -18.05
C ASP A 334 -0.24 4.31 -19.51
N THR A 335 -0.40 5.61 -19.74
CA THR A 335 -0.60 6.14 -21.10
C THR A 335 0.71 6.19 -21.89
N ALA A 336 0.66 6.28 -23.22
CA ALA A 336 1.87 6.43 -24.05
C ALA A 336 2.75 7.63 -23.64
N LEU A 337 2.12 8.73 -23.18
CA LEU A 337 2.81 9.87 -22.60
C LEU A 337 3.49 9.50 -21.28
N VAL A 338 2.77 8.83 -20.37
CA VAL A 338 3.32 8.41 -19.08
C VAL A 338 4.48 7.44 -19.29
N ARG A 339 4.37 6.50 -20.24
CA ARG A 339 5.48 5.60 -20.61
C ARG A 339 6.70 6.35 -21.11
N ALA A 340 6.53 7.35 -21.98
CA ALA A 340 7.64 8.18 -22.47
C ALA A 340 8.28 9.02 -21.35
N LEU A 341 7.47 9.60 -20.46
CA LEU A 341 7.96 10.35 -19.31
C LEU A 341 8.64 9.43 -18.29
N ARG A 342 8.08 8.24 -18.03
CA ARG A 342 8.64 7.23 -17.13
C ARG A 342 9.96 6.69 -17.68
N ALA A 343 10.03 6.39 -18.98
CA ALA A 343 11.27 5.96 -19.65
C ALA A 343 12.37 7.05 -19.63
N SER A 344 11.98 8.32 -19.58
CA SER A 344 12.92 9.45 -19.43
C SER A 344 13.16 9.87 -17.97
N GLY A 345 12.65 9.10 -16.99
CA GLY A 345 12.84 9.37 -15.56
C GLY A 345 12.10 10.61 -15.04
N ARG A 346 11.04 11.05 -15.73
CA ARG A 346 10.29 12.30 -15.47
C ARG A 346 8.93 12.09 -14.80
N VAL A 347 8.71 10.92 -14.21
CA VAL A 347 7.52 10.64 -13.38
C VAL A 347 7.95 10.57 -11.92
N ILE A 348 7.23 11.28 -11.05
CA ILE A 348 7.39 11.21 -9.60
C ILE A 348 6.11 10.69 -8.95
N GLU A 349 6.26 9.82 -7.96
CA GLU A 349 5.14 9.21 -7.22
C GLU A 349 5.38 9.44 -5.72
N PRO A 350 5.09 10.65 -5.20
CA PRO A 350 5.44 11.02 -3.84
C PRO A 350 4.79 10.14 -2.76
N LEU A 351 3.60 9.63 -3.06
CA LEU A 351 2.79 8.85 -2.11
C LEU A 351 3.08 7.34 -2.15
N LYS A 352 4.08 6.90 -2.94
CA LYS A 352 4.45 5.49 -3.12
C LYS A 352 4.81 4.76 -1.83
N ASP A 353 5.22 5.49 -0.79
CA ASP A 353 5.65 4.93 0.49
C ASP A 353 4.63 5.17 1.62
N PHE A 354 3.43 5.64 1.30
CA PHE A 354 2.36 5.91 2.27
C PHE A 354 1.18 4.94 2.14
N HIS A 355 0.58 4.61 3.28
CA HIS A 355 -0.69 3.90 3.39
C HIS A 355 -1.88 4.88 3.36
N LYS A 356 -3.09 4.35 3.17
CA LYS A 356 -4.28 5.19 2.91
C LYS A 356 -4.68 6.08 4.09
N ASP A 357 -4.59 5.54 5.29
CA ASP A 357 -4.73 6.24 6.56
C ASP A 357 -3.68 7.35 6.72
N GLU A 358 -2.42 7.04 6.45
CA GLU A 358 -1.31 7.99 6.50
C GLU A 358 -1.47 9.14 5.50
N VAL A 359 -1.99 8.86 4.30
CA VAL A 359 -2.31 9.90 3.30
C VAL A 359 -3.38 10.85 3.81
N ARG A 360 -4.37 10.38 4.58
CA ARG A 360 -5.38 11.27 5.18
C ARG A 360 -4.77 12.17 6.24
N GLU A 361 -3.94 11.60 7.11
CA GLU A 361 -3.23 12.38 8.14
C GLU A 361 -2.27 13.40 7.52
N LEU A 362 -1.55 13.02 6.47
CA LEU A 362 -0.72 13.92 5.67
C LEU A 362 -1.55 15.02 5.01
N GLY A 363 -2.73 14.70 4.48
CA GLY A 363 -3.64 15.71 3.94
C GLY A 363 -4.01 16.78 4.98
N ARG A 364 -4.28 16.37 6.22
CA ARG A 364 -4.56 17.29 7.34
C ARG A 364 -3.34 18.15 7.70
N SER A 365 -2.14 17.57 7.79
CA SER A 365 -0.91 18.34 8.10
C SER A 365 -0.59 19.38 7.01
N LEU A 366 -0.98 19.10 5.76
CA LEU A 366 -0.84 20.00 4.63
C LEU A 366 -1.91 21.10 4.57
N GLY A 367 -2.90 21.08 5.47
CA GLY A 367 -3.95 22.10 5.56
C GLY A 367 -5.18 21.83 4.69
N LEU A 368 -5.37 20.59 4.21
CA LEU A 368 -6.61 20.21 3.53
C LEU A 368 -7.75 20.01 4.54
N PRO A 369 -8.99 20.37 4.18
CA PRO A 369 -10.13 20.23 5.06
C PRO A 369 -10.58 18.76 5.22
N ASP A 370 -11.17 18.44 6.37
CA ASP A 370 -11.59 17.08 6.73
C ASP A 370 -12.58 16.46 5.73
N ASP A 371 -13.48 17.27 5.17
CA ASP A 371 -14.47 16.82 4.18
C ASP A 371 -13.84 16.30 2.88
N ILE A 372 -12.62 16.73 2.58
CA ILE A 372 -11.84 16.25 1.43
C ILE A 372 -11.03 15.00 1.79
N VAL A 373 -10.39 14.94 2.96
CA VAL A 373 -9.52 13.81 3.33
C VAL A 373 -10.29 12.57 3.77
N ASP A 374 -11.43 12.72 4.45
CA ASP A 374 -12.27 11.61 4.91
C ASP A 374 -13.25 11.11 3.84
N ARG A 375 -13.11 11.63 2.63
CA ARG A 375 -13.97 11.31 1.53
C ARG A 375 -13.85 9.84 1.13
N GLN A 376 -15.01 9.26 0.82
CA GLN A 376 -15.05 7.92 0.23
C GLN A 376 -14.37 7.91 -1.16
N PRO A 377 -13.73 6.78 -1.53
CA PRO A 377 -13.22 6.57 -2.88
C PRO A 377 -14.31 6.80 -3.92
N PHE A 378 -13.94 7.46 -5.02
CA PHE A 378 -14.82 7.72 -6.14
C PHE A 378 -14.11 7.30 -7.44
N PRO A 379 -14.75 6.47 -8.30
CA PRO A 379 -14.08 5.92 -9.47
C PRO A 379 -13.84 7.02 -10.53
N GLY A 380 -12.79 6.86 -11.34
CA GLY A 380 -12.47 7.78 -12.44
C GLY A 380 -13.63 8.00 -13.42
N PRO A 381 -14.32 6.94 -13.88
CA PRO A 381 -15.55 7.06 -14.67
C PRO A 381 -16.76 7.69 -13.95
N GLY A 382 -16.65 7.95 -12.66
CA GLY A 382 -17.66 8.62 -11.85
C GLY A 382 -19.04 7.97 -11.91
N LEU A 383 -20.07 8.81 -12.11
CA LEU A 383 -21.46 8.40 -12.21
C LEU A 383 -21.78 7.57 -13.46
N ALA A 384 -20.94 7.60 -14.51
CA ALA A 384 -21.21 6.88 -15.75
C ALA A 384 -21.35 5.36 -15.56
N ILE A 385 -20.62 4.79 -14.58
CA ILE A 385 -20.67 3.38 -14.19
C ILE A 385 -21.59 3.11 -12.99
N ARG A 386 -22.28 4.14 -12.48
CA ARG A 386 -23.29 4.01 -11.41
C ARG A 386 -24.72 4.14 -11.94
N ILE A 387 -24.88 4.40 -13.23
CA ILE A 387 -26.16 4.44 -13.93
C ILE A 387 -26.24 3.19 -14.81
N ILE A 388 -27.17 2.30 -14.47
CA ILE A 388 -27.50 1.14 -15.31
C ILE A 388 -28.28 1.68 -16.50
N CYS A 389 -27.64 1.68 -17.67
CA CYS A 389 -28.25 2.08 -18.93
C CYS A 389 -28.72 0.83 -19.65
N ALA A 390 -29.93 0.86 -20.20
CA ALA A 390 -30.49 -0.22 -20.98
C ALA A 390 -31.36 0.35 -22.10
N GLN A 391 -31.28 -0.25 -23.29
CA GLN A 391 -32.21 0.02 -24.39
C GLN A 391 -33.37 -0.98 -24.42
N VAL A 392 -33.13 -2.19 -23.90
CA VAL A 392 -34.11 -3.28 -23.79
C VAL A 392 -34.03 -3.89 -22.39
N SER A 393 -35.15 -4.46 -21.92
CA SER A 393 -35.18 -5.19 -20.65
C SER A 393 -34.25 -6.41 -20.70
N PHE A 394 -33.43 -6.59 -19.66
CA PHE A 394 -32.66 -7.82 -19.49
C PHE A 394 -33.56 -8.91 -18.89
N ILE A 395 -33.83 -9.95 -19.65
CA ILE A 395 -34.55 -11.14 -19.21
C ILE A 395 -33.56 -12.31 -19.29
N PRO A 396 -33.17 -12.91 -18.15
CA PRO A 396 -32.27 -14.06 -18.17
C PRO A 396 -32.92 -15.23 -18.92
N PRO A 397 -32.13 -16.08 -19.62
CA PRO A 397 -32.66 -17.31 -20.17
C PRO A 397 -33.16 -18.22 -19.03
N ASP A 398 -34.31 -18.88 -19.27
CA ASP A 398 -34.93 -19.84 -18.34
C ASP A 398 -34.01 -21.02 -17.99
#